data_AF-A0A1K1NDJ8-F1
#
_entry.id   AF-A0A1K1NDJ8-F1
#
_cell.length_a   1.000
_cell.length_b   1.000
_cell.length_c   1.000
_cell.angle_alpha   90.00
_cell.angle_beta   90.00
_cell.angle_gamma   90.00
#
_symmetry.space_group_name_H-M   'P 1'
#
loop_
_entity.id
_entity.type
_entity.pdbx_description
1 polymer ?
#
loop_
_entity_poly.entity_id
_entity_poly.type
_entity_poly.pdbx_seq_one_letter_code
_entity_poly.pdbx_strand_id
1 'polypeptide(L)'
;MRTVKEKGIFSVLLAFLFLIGILAGSCQTNIKAHAADDFRLWRQNDERWGSYAIGGSTVRSSGCYITSIAMAAVASGAKDTESFDPGVFAKTLNDMKAFNQWGGLSAWASVNKAIPEVSIATANLNFKSDTQSGKASEIKEYLDKGLYVICNVGGHWVYIDGVIGDDVYMADPAKDEILMFEAYDNKNITVFQGIKGKNPYKGFTPLEIAEKDTETSTVTSSVTTTAAAALTTTTAVQTTARTTAVTTTKAQTTLRPAVTTVTYKAGEYYCSDVVPVKVWADIKAQKDAIASLSYGNVVRVLKVSGTVGEVKIGGRSGFVELTKLNYAGEPEEHEAGDVNNDGSFDTCDLALINEYLNSLGKLPDGISVLTSPEIAAADISGDGIVDNNDVLLYLMLICN
;
A
#
# COMPACT_ATOMS: atom_id res chain seq x y z
N MET A 1 -33.26 -60.86 30.23
CA MET A 1 -32.45 -61.47 29.16
C MET A 1 -32.81 -60.83 27.82
N ARG A 2 -31.95 -60.00 27.23
CA ARG A 2 -32.08 -59.61 25.82
C ARG A 2 -31.76 -60.83 24.93
N THR A 3 -32.60 -61.10 23.93
CA THR A 3 -32.59 -62.40 23.24
C THR A 3 -31.44 -62.50 22.24
N VAL A 4 -31.04 -63.74 21.89
CA VAL A 4 -29.87 -64.01 21.04
C VAL A 4 -29.96 -63.32 19.67
N LYS A 5 -31.17 -63.08 19.15
CA LYS A 5 -31.42 -62.34 17.90
C LYS A 5 -30.94 -60.88 17.97
N GLU A 6 -31.14 -60.18 19.09
CA GLU A 6 -30.72 -58.77 19.24
C GLU A 6 -29.20 -58.64 19.23
N LYS A 7 -28.48 -59.60 19.85
CA LYS A 7 -27.01 -59.62 19.85
C LYS A 7 -26.42 -59.86 18.46
N GLY A 8 -27.04 -60.73 17.65
CA GLY A 8 -26.60 -60.97 16.28
C GLY A 8 -26.74 -59.72 15.41
N ILE A 9 -27.88 -59.03 15.48
CA ILE A 9 -28.15 -57.80 14.71
C ILE A 9 -27.19 -56.67 15.14
N PHE A 10 -26.96 -56.49 16.45
CA PHE A 10 -26.00 -55.49 16.94
C PHE A 10 -24.56 -55.80 16.47
N SER A 11 -24.15 -57.07 16.48
CA SER A 11 -22.80 -57.47 16.04
C SER A 11 -22.58 -57.27 14.54
N VAL A 12 -23.62 -57.45 13.71
CA VAL A 12 -23.57 -57.18 12.27
C VAL A 12 -23.54 -55.68 11.98
N LEU A 13 -24.36 -54.88 12.67
CA LEU A 13 -24.35 -53.41 12.56
C LEU A 13 -23.00 -52.81 12.99
N LEU A 14 -22.41 -53.32 14.07
CA LEU A 14 -21.09 -52.87 14.54
C LEU A 14 -19.99 -53.22 13.52
N ALA A 15 -20.01 -54.43 12.97
CA ALA A 15 -19.07 -54.84 11.92
C ALA A 15 -19.21 -53.99 10.64
N PHE A 16 -20.43 -53.60 10.26
CA PHE A 16 -20.67 -52.73 9.11
C PHE A 16 -20.15 -51.30 9.35
N LEU A 17 -20.30 -50.77 10.57
CA LEU A 17 -19.72 -49.48 10.98
C LEU A 17 -18.18 -49.50 10.94
N PHE A 18 -17.55 -50.58 11.41
CA PHE A 18 -16.09 -50.75 11.30
C PHE A 18 -15.63 -50.88 9.84
N LEU A 19 -16.39 -51.55 8.98
CA LEU A 19 -16.04 -51.67 7.56
C LEU A 19 -16.10 -50.33 6.82
N ILE A 20 -17.11 -49.50 7.12
CA ILE A 20 -17.21 -48.11 6.60
C ILE A 20 -16.06 -47.25 7.13
N GLY A 21 -15.68 -47.39 8.40
CA GLY A 21 -14.53 -46.70 8.98
C GLY A 21 -13.19 -47.05 8.31
N ILE A 22 -12.98 -48.31 7.91
CA ILE A 22 -11.75 -48.76 7.23
C ILE A 22 -11.70 -48.28 5.77
N LEU A 23 -12.84 -48.19 5.08
CA LEU A 23 -12.95 -47.59 3.74
C LEU A 23 -12.79 -46.06 3.76
N ALA A 24 -13.25 -45.38 4.82
CA ALA A 24 -12.98 -43.95 5.03
C ALA A 24 -11.49 -43.70 5.37
N GLY A 25 -10.88 -44.56 6.20
CA GLY A 25 -9.46 -44.45 6.59
C GLY A 25 -8.45 -44.76 5.46
N SER A 26 -8.87 -45.40 4.37
CA SER A 26 -8.02 -45.68 3.21
C SER A 26 -8.13 -44.64 2.08
N CYS A 27 -8.95 -43.59 2.27
CA CYS A 27 -8.86 -42.35 1.52
C CYS A 27 -8.17 -41.23 2.32
N GLN A 28 -7.14 -41.60 3.09
CA GLN A 28 -6.10 -40.64 3.47
C GLN A 28 -5.30 -40.28 2.22
N THR A 29 -5.84 -39.32 1.45
CA THR A 29 -5.02 -38.50 0.57
C THR A 29 -3.83 -38.01 1.38
N ASN A 30 -2.62 -38.17 0.83
CA ASN A 30 -1.43 -37.56 1.41
C ASN A 30 -1.49 -36.05 1.12
N ILE A 31 -2.44 -35.37 1.77
CA ILE A 31 -2.38 -33.93 1.97
C ILE A 31 -1.17 -33.74 2.89
N LYS A 32 -0.01 -33.52 2.26
CA LYS A 32 0.98 -32.68 2.87
C LYS A 32 0.25 -31.38 3.16
N ALA A 33 -0.08 -31.15 4.42
CA ALA A 33 -0.39 -29.81 4.87
C ALA A 33 0.89 -29.02 4.61
N HIS A 34 0.91 -28.29 3.49
CA HIS A 34 1.83 -27.19 3.35
C HIS A 34 1.46 -26.26 4.48
N ALA A 35 2.39 -25.94 5.38
CA ALA A 35 2.12 -24.85 6.31
C ALA A 35 1.79 -23.63 5.45
N ALA A 36 0.65 -23.00 5.70
CA ALA A 36 0.28 -21.78 4.99
C ALA A 36 1.44 -20.79 5.18
N ASP A 37 1.96 -20.25 4.07
CA ASP A 37 3.06 -19.28 4.12
C ASP A 37 2.63 -18.11 5.01
N ASP A 38 3.43 -17.75 6.02
CA ASP A 38 3.10 -16.59 6.85
C ASP A 38 3.33 -15.32 6.02
N PHE A 39 2.23 -14.63 5.69
CA PHE A 39 2.24 -13.43 4.87
C PHE A 39 3.11 -12.31 5.46
N ARG A 40 3.38 -12.30 6.77
CA ARG A 40 4.25 -11.32 7.44
C ARG A 40 5.72 -11.47 7.04
N LEU A 41 6.11 -12.64 6.52
CA LEU A 41 7.45 -12.92 6.01
C LEU A 41 7.58 -12.58 4.51
N TRP A 42 6.52 -12.10 3.86
CA TRP A 42 6.60 -11.69 2.45
C TRP A 42 7.48 -10.45 2.29
N ARG A 43 8.52 -10.57 1.46
CA ARG A 43 9.42 -9.48 1.08
C ARG A 43 9.16 -9.06 -0.36
N GLN A 44 9.22 -7.77 -0.67
CA GLN A 44 9.09 -7.28 -2.04
C GLN A 44 10.22 -7.80 -2.95
N ASN A 45 11.37 -8.13 -2.34
CA ASN A 45 12.57 -8.63 -2.99
C ASN A 45 12.68 -10.18 -3.00
N ASP A 46 11.62 -10.90 -2.65
CA ASP A 46 11.53 -12.36 -2.78
C ASP A 46 11.82 -12.77 -4.25
N GLU A 47 12.47 -13.91 -4.47
CA GLU A 47 12.81 -14.40 -5.81
C GLU A 47 11.59 -14.87 -6.60
N ARG A 48 10.51 -15.28 -5.91
CA ARG A 48 9.25 -15.76 -6.51
C ARG A 48 8.56 -14.70 -7.36
N TRP A 49 8.56 -13.45 -6.90
CA TRP A 49 7.82 -12.34 -7.52
C TRP A 49 8.61 -11.05 -7.71
N GLY A 50 9.78 -10.87 -7.10
CA GLY A 50 10.52 -9.61 -7.13
C GLY A 50 10.93 -9.15 -8.54
N SER A 51 10.98 -10.07 -9.51
CA SER A 51 11.24 -9.81 -10.93
C SER A 51 10.00 -9.35 -11.71
N TYR A 52 8.79 -9.47 -11.14
CA TYR A 52 7.55 -9.12 -11.82
C TYR A 52 7.52 -7.60 -12.01
N ALA A 53 7.12 -7.16 -13.20
CA ALA A 53 6.94 -5.75 -13.49
C ALA A 53 5.86 -5.15 -12.58
N ILE A 54 5.92 -3.85 -12.33
CA ILE A 54 4.80 -3.01 -11.89
C ILE A 54 4.97 -1.70 -12.63
N GLY A 55 4.16 -1.49 -13.69
CA GLY A 55 4.35 -0.36 -14.59
C GLY A 55 5.78 -0.31 -15.17
N GLY A 56 6.49 0.80 -14.95
CA GLY A 56 7.90 0.95 -15.35
C GLY A 56 8.95 0.50 -14.32
N SER A 57 8.53 -0.18 -13.25
CA SER A 57 9.41 -0.72 -12.19
C SER A 57 9.20 -2.23 -11.99
N THR A 58 9.72 -2.81 -10.91
CA THR A 58 9.46 -4.19 -10.49
C THR A 58 9.06 -4.26 -9.02
N VAL A 59 8.43 -5.37 -8.59
CA VAL A 59 8.06 -5.58 -7.17
C VAL A 59 9.29 -5.44 -6.26
N ARG A 60 10.46 -5.96 -6.67
CA ARG A 60 11.73 -5.77 -5.92
C ARG A 60 12.11 -4.30 -5.74
N SER A 61 11.91 -3.47 -6.75
CA SER A 61 12.36 -2.08 -6.78
C SER A 61 11.37 -1.08 -6.15
N SER A 62 10.05 -1.35 -6.22
CA SER A 62 9.02 -0.39 -5.78
C SER A 62 7.75 -1.03 -5.19
N GLY A 63 7.78 -2.32 -4.87
CA GLY A 63 6.60 -3.10 -4.48
C GLY A 63 6.16 -3.02 -3.02
N CYS A 64 6.78 -2.21 -2.17
CA CYS A 64 6.47 -2.11 -0.74
C CYS A 64 4.98 -1.88 -0.45
N TYR A 65 4.37 -0.96 -1.20
CA TYR A 65 2.97 -0.57 -1.06
C TYR A 65 2.01 -1.74 -1.37
N ILE A 66 2.14 -2.35 -2.55
CA ILE A 66 1.28 -3.49 -2.93
C ILE A 66 1.56 -4.74 -2.09
N THR A 67 2.78 -4.94 -1.59
CA THR A 67 3.12 -6.04 -0.69
C THR A 67 2.40 -5.86 0.66
N SER A 68 2.41 -4.64 1.21
CA SER A 68 1.70 -4.31 2.46
C SER A 68 0.17 -4.44 2.32
N ILE A 69 -0.38 -4.10 1.15
CA ILE A 69 -1.81 -4.31 0.84
C ILE A 69 -2.13 -5.80 0.69
N ALA A 70 -1.25 -6.59 0.06
CA ALA A 70 -1.41 -8.04 -0.06
C ALA A 70 -1.42 -8.72 1.33
N MET A 71 -0.57 -8.27 2.26
CA MET A 71 -0.59 -8.69 3.67
C MET A 71 -1.95 -8.39 4.31
N ALA A 72 -2.49 -7.17 4.16
CA ALA A 72 -3.82 -6.81 4.68
C ALA A 72 -4.97 -7.63 4.05
N ALA A 73 -4.86 -7.99 2.77
CA ALA A 73 -5.85 -8.84 2.10
C ALA A 73 -5.90 -10.25 2.70
N VAL A 74 -4.75 -10.84 3.05
CA VAL A 74 -4.68 -12.12 3.75
C VAL A 74 -5.10 -11.99 5.21
N ALA A 75 -4.60 -10.98 5.93
CA ALA A 75 -4.94 -10.73 7.34
C ALA A 75 -6.44 -10.47 7.58
N SER A 76 -7.18 -10.04 6.54
CA SER A 76 -8.64 -9.90 6.55
C SER A 76 -9.41 -11.12 6.07
N GLY A 77 -8.74 -12.18 5.61
CA GLY A 77 -9.36 -13.38 5.03
C GLY A 77 -10.03 -13.14 3.68
N ALA A 78 -9.71 -12.02 2.99
CA ALA A 78 -10.11 -11.77 1.61
C ALA A 78 -9.34 -12.67 0.63
N LYS A 79 -8.10 -13.04 0.99
CA LYS A 79 -7.23 -13.94 0.26
C LYS A 79 -6.56 -14.95 1.20
N ASP A 80 -5.97 -15.98 0.60
CA ASP A 80 -5.31 -17.09 1.27
C ASP A 80 -3.94 -17.35 0.63
N THR A 81 -2.93 -17.71 1.43
CA THR A 81 -1.53 -17.77 0.97
C THR A 81 -1.20 -19.00 0.11
N GLU A 82 -2.10 -19.98 -0.02
CA GLU A 82 -1.96 -21.08 -1.00
C GLU A 82 -2.21 -20.60 -2.45
N SER A 83 -2.95 -19.49 -2.64
CA SER A 83 -3.45 -19.06 -3.95
C SER A 83 -3.20 -17.59 -4.30
N PHE A 84 -2.68 -16.82 -3.34
CA PHE A 84 -2.45 -15.39 -3.49
C PHE A 84 -1.17 -14.98 -2.76
N ASP A 85 -0.33 -14.24 -3.48
CA ASP A 85 0.93 -13.65 -3.00
C ASP A 85 1.13 -12.26 -3.64
N PRO A 86 2.17 -11.48 -3.25
CA PRO A 86 2.43 -10.17 -3.84
C PRO A 86 2.68 -10.18 -5.35
N GLY A 87 3.17 -11.29 -5.92
CA GLY A 87 3.35 -11.49 -7.36
C GLY A 87 2.05 -11.75 -8.09
N VAL A 88 1.17 -12.58 -7.54
CA VAL A 88 -0.21 -12.76 -8.03
C VAL A 88 -0.93 -11.41 -8.05
N PHE A 89 -0.82 -10.64 -6.96
CA PHE A 89 -1.43 -9.30 -6.88
C PHE A 89 -0.83 -8.32 -7.89
N ALA A 90 0.51 -8.25 -7.98
CA ALA A 90 1.20 -7.42 -8.97
C ALA A 90 0.79 -7.78 -10.41
N LYS A 91 0.65 -9.07 -10.72
CA LYS A 91 0.19 -9.52 -12.04
C LYS A 91 -1.25 -9.08 -12.29
N THR A 92 -2.17 -9.32 -11.36
CA THR A 92 -3.58 -8.91 -11.49
C THR A 92 -3.72 -7.41 -11.74
N LEU A 93 -2.95 -6.59 -11.00
CA LEU A 93 -2.92 -5.13 -11.17
C LEU A 93 -2.29 -4.70 -12.52
N ASN A 94 -1.23 -5.37 -13.00
CA ASN A 94 -0.69 -5.10 -14.34
C ASN A 94 -1.66 -5.46 -15.46
N ASP A 95 -2.37 -6.61 -15.35
CA ASP A 95 -3.30 -7.07 -16.39
C ASP A 95 -4.42 -6.05 -16.62
N MET A 96 -4.84 -5.32 -15.57
CA MET A 96 -5.78 -4.19 -15.63
C MET A 96 -5.12 -2.81 -15.80
N LYS A 97 -3.80 -2.75 -16.07
CA LYS A 97 -3.00 -1.52 -16.25
C LYS A 97 -3.06 -0.53 -15.07
N ALA A 98 -3.23 -1.03 -13.86
CA ALA A 98 -3.37 -0.23 -12.64
C ALA A 98 -2.11 0.54 -12.22
N PHE A 99 -0.96 0.35 -12.87
CA PHE A 99 0.30 0.99 -12.52
C PHE A 99 0.69 2.10 -13.49
N ASN A 100 1.20 3.19 -12.92
CA ASN A 100 1.82 4.27 -13.67
C ASN A 100 3.26 3.92 -14.10
N GLN A 101 3.88 4.79 -14.91
CA GLN A 101 5.24 4.59 -15.44
C GLN A 101 6.36 4.48 -14.39
N TRP A 102 6.07 4.76 -13.11
CA TRP A 102 7.01 4.65 -12.00
C TRP A 102 6.74 3.42 -11.10
N GLY A 103 5.69 2.65 -11.40
CA GLY A 103 5.28 1.46 -10.63
C GLY A 103 4.45 1.75 -9.38
N GLY A 104 4.02 3.00 -9.17
CA GLY A 104 2.94 3.30 -8.23
C GLY A 104 1.58 2.95 -8.84
N LEU A 105 0.56 2.72 -8.01
CA LEU A 105 -0.81 2.62 -8.49
C LEU A 105 -1.26 3.96 -9.09
N SER A 106 -1.97 3.90 -10.22
CA SER A 106 -2.62 5.04 -10.86
C SER A 106 -3.89 5.45 -10.12
N ALA A 107 -4.63 4.49 -9.57
CA ALA A 107 -5.84 4.70 -8.77
C ALA A 107 -5.93 3.66 -7.64
N TRP A 108 -6.38 4.07 -6.45
CA TRP A 108 -6.58 3.12 -5.33
C TRP A 108 -7.76 2.19 -5.56
N ALA A 109 -8.76 2.59 -6.35
CA ALA A 109 -9.88 1.74 -6.78
C ALA A 109 -9.40 0.44 -7.46
N SER A 110 -8.21 0.43 -8.07
CA SER A 110 -7.60 -0.79 -8.63
C SER A 110 -7.35 -1.88 -7.59
N VAL A 111 -7.12 -1.53 -6.31
CA VAL A 111 -7.04 -2.52 -5.22
C VAL A 111 -8.35 -3.25 -5.07
N ASN A 112 -9.47 -2.52 -5.10
CA ASN A 112 -10.80 -3.09 -4.99
C ASN A 112 -11.21 -3.87 -6.25
N LYS A 113 -10.91 -3.36 -7.44
CA LYS A 113 -11.13 -4.08 -8.71
C LYS A 113 -10.32 -5.40 -8.77
N ALA A 114 -9.15 -5.48 -8.14
CA ALA A 114 -8.36 -6.71 -8.02
C ALA A 114 -8.79 -7.62 -6.86
N ILE A 115 -9.33 -7.04 -5.77
CA ILE A 115 -9.77 -7.73 -4.55
C ILE A 115 -11.06 -7.05 -4.06
N PRO A 116 -12.25 -7.49 -4.50
CA PRO A 116 -13.53 -6.80 -4.21
C PRO A 116 -13.84 -6.61 -2.72
N GLU A 117 -13.32 -7.47 -1.85
CA GLU A 117 -13.51 -7.35 -0.40
C GLU A 117 -12.45 -6.48 0.32
N VAL A 118 -11.53 -5.84 -0.42
CA VAL A 118 -10.49 -4.95 0.13
C VAL A 118 -10.56 -3.58 -0.55
N SER A 119 -10.46 -2.50 0.23
CA SER A 119 -10.33 -1.14 -0.31
C SER A 119 -9.44 -0.26 0.56
N ILE A 120 -8.79 0.72 -0.07
CA ILE A 120 -8.10 1.79 0.65
C ILE A 120 -9.20 2.70 1.22
N ALA A 121 -9.39 2.64 2.54
CA ALA A 121 -10.53 3.25 3.23
C ALA A 121 -10.27 4.69 3.69
N THR A 122 -9.03 5.16 3.59
CA THR A 122 -8.63 6.52 3.89
C THR A 122 -7.65 7.01 2.83
N ALA A 123 -7.62 8.33 2.60
CA ALA A 123 -6.49 8.94 1.92
C ALA A 123 -5.18 8.77 2.72
N ASN A 124 -4.09 9.35 2.22
CA ASN A 124 -2.83 9.50 2.95
C ASN A 124 -3.05 10.41 4.18
N LEU A 125 -3.21 9.81 5.35
CA LEU A 125 -3.40 10.53 6.61
C LEU A 125 -2.05 10.90 7.21
N ASN A 126 -1.80 12.20 7.41
CA ASN A 126 -0.66 12.65 8.19
C ASN A 126 -0.91 12.41 9.67
N PHE A 127 0.11 11.95 10.39
CA PHE A 127 0.07 11.89 11.85
C PHE A 127 -0.08 13.29 12.45
N LYS A 128 -0.97 13.43 13.44
CA LYS A 128 -1.17 14.67 14.20
C LYS A 128 -0.12 14.81 15.30
N SER A 129 0.36 13.69 15.86
CA SER A 129 1.45 13.66 16.84
C SER A 129 2.81 13.51 16.18
N ASP A 130 3.80 14.17 16.76
CA ASP A 130 5.23 13.97 16.49
C ASP A 130 5.87 12.93 17.42
N THR A 131 5.14 12.40 18.41
CA THR A 131 5.64 11.41 19.40
C THR A 131 5.33 9.96 19.01
N GLN A 132 6.16 9.00 19.43
CA GLN A 132 5.92 7.57 19.20
C GLN A 132 4.57 7.11 19.80
N SER A 133 4.33 7.40 21.08
CA SER A 133 3.08 7.07 21.80
C SER A 133 1.84 7.68 21.14
N GLY A 134 1.91 8.95 20.71
CA GLY A 134 0.81 9.60 20.01
C GLY A 134 0.51 8.97 18.65
N LYS A 135 1.54 8.62 17.87
CA LYS A 135 1.37 7.90 16.60
C LYS A 135 0.86 6.47 16.79
N ALA A 136 1.33 5.76 17.81
CA ALA A 136 0.80 4.45 18.20
C ALA A 136 -0.69 4.54 18.55
N SER A 137 -1.08 5.58 19.29
CA SER A 137 -2.49 5.88 19.62
C SER A 137 -3.33 6.19 18.38
N GLU A 138 -2.82 6.99 17.44
CA GLU A 138 -3.49 7.29 16.16
C GLU A 138 -3.65 6.03 15.30
N ILE A 139 -2.62 5.19 15.15
CA ILE A 139 -2.71 3.89 14.46
C ILE A 139 -3.79 3.01 15.12
N LYS A 140 -3.73 2.91 16.46
CA LYS A 140 -4.67 2.12 17.24
C LYS A 140 -6.12 2.58 17.07
N GLU A 141 -6.38 3.88 16.92
CA GLU A 141 -7.73 4.41 16.64
C GLU A 141 -8.34 3.84 15.35
N TYR A 142 -7.53 3.55 14.33
CA TYR A 142 -7.99 2.98 13.05
C TYR A 142 -8.10 1.45 13.13
N LEU A 143 -7.17 0.79 13.82
CA LEU A 143 -7.27 -0.65 14.13
C LEU A 143 -8.52 -0.97 14.95
N ASP A 144 -8.84 -0.17 15.96
CA ASP A 144 -10.03 -0.34 16.82
C ASP A 144 -11.36 -0.06 16.09
N LYS A 145 -11.33 0.69 14.97
CA LYS A 145 -12.46 0.83 14.03
C LYS A 145 -12.63 -0.39 13.12
N GLY A 146 -11.78 -1.41 13.26
CA GLY A 146 -11.79 -2.62 12.44
C GLY A 146 -11.10 -2.46 11.08
N LEU A 147 -10.33 -1.39 10.87
CA LEU A 147 -9.50 -1.25 9.67
C LEU A 147 -8.13 -1.91 9.89
N TYR A 148 -7.48 -2.31 8.82
CA TYR A 148 -6.06 -2.62 8.79
C TYR A 148 -5.29 -1.33 8.55
N VAL A 149 -4.02 -1.25 8.96
CA VAL A 149 -3.22 -0.03 8.76
C VAL A 149 -1.93 -0.36 8.02
N ILE A 150 -1.54 0.51 7.08
CA ILE A 150 -0.19 0.54 6.51
C ILE A 150 0.44 1.92 6.79
N CYS A 151 1.75 1.96 7.05
CA CYS A 151 2.46 3.20 7.38
C CYS A 151 3.55 3.50 6.35
N ASN A 152 3.69 4.77 5.99
CA ASN A 152 4.86 5.28 5.27
C ASN A 152 5.94 5.67 6.29
N VAL A 153 7.09 5.01 6.18
CA VAL A 153 8.20 5.08 7.14
C VAL A 153 9.45 5.74 6.53
N GLY A 154 9.24 6.66 5.59
CA GLY A 154 10.29 7.43 4.91
C GLY A 154 10.48 7.05 3.44
N GLY A 155 9.38 7.00 2.67
CA GLY A 155 9.39 6.56 1.26
C GLY A 155 9.25 5.05 1.08
N HIS A 156 9.13 4.30 2.17
CA HIS A 156 8.82 2.88 2.20
C HIS A 156 7.49 2.65 2.90
N TRP A 157 6.78 1.58 2.54
CA TRP A 157 5.49 1.22 3.14
C TRP A 157 5.58 -0.13 3.84
N VAL A 158 5.03 -0.19 5.05
CA VAL A 158 4.96 -1.40 5.90
C VAL A 158 3.53 -1.67 6.32
N TYR A 159 3.19 -2.95 6.50
CA TYR A 159 1.91 -3.37 7.08
C TYR A 159 1.98 -3.34 8.60
N ILE A 160 0.97 -2.82 9.28
CA ILE A 160 0.87 -2.81 10.73
C ILE A 160 0.03 -4.01 11.18
N ASP A 161 0.67 -4.92 11.90
CA ASP A 161 0.05 -6.13 12.43
C ASP A 161 -0.63 -5.89 13.79
N GLY A 162 -0.21 -4.85 14.52
CA GLY A 162 -0.92 -4.39 15.71
C GLY A 162 -0.21 -3.32 16.54
N VAL A 163 -0.84 -2.94 17.65
CA VAL A 163 -0.31 -1.98 18.64
C VAL A 163 -0.54 -2.53 20.05
N ILE A 164 0.51 -2.57 20.88
CA ILE A 164 0.44 -2.97 22.29
C ILE A 164 1.10 -1.87 23.12
N GLY A 165 0.31 -1.09 23.87
CA GLY A 165 0.83 0.12 24.53
C GLY A 165 1.31 1.13 23.49
N ASP A 166 2.57 1.53 23.58
CA ASP A 166 3.24 2.41 22.62
C ASP A 166 3.96 1.64 21.49
N ASP A 167 4.08 0.32 21.61
CA ASP A 167 4.78 -0.53 20.65
C ASP A 167 3.91 -0.83 19.43
N VAL A 168 4.41 -0.50 18.24
CA VAL A 168 3.74 -0.73 16.96
C VAL A 168 4.43 -1.88 16.23
N TYR A 169 3.71 -2.98 16.06
CA TYR A 169 4.17 -4.20 15.40
C TYR A 169 3.89 -4.12 13.90
N MET A 170 4.89 -4.44 13.08
CA MET A 170 4.81 -4.38 11.62
C MET A 170 5.29 -5.67 10.95
N ALA A 171 4.76 -5.92 9.75
CA ALA A 171 5.39 -6.77 8.75
C ALA A 171 5.98 -5.89 7.65
N ASP A 172 7.29 -6.02 7.44
CA ASP A 172 8.05 -5.13 6.56
C ASP A 172 8.41 -5.85 5.24
N PRO A 173 8.03 -5.30 4.07
CA PRO A 173 8.43 -5.84 2.78
C PRO A 173 9.94 -5.82 2.47
N ALA A 174 10.77 -5.13 3.27
CA ALA A 174 12.20 -4.94 3.01
C ALA A 174 13.16 -5.54 4.06
N LYS A 175 12.68 -5.90 5.26
CA LYS A 175 13.52 -6.41 6.37
C LYS A 175 12.71 -7.22 7.40
N ASP A 176 13.37 -7.71 8.45
CA ASP A 176 12.81 -8.70 9.37
C ASP A 176 12.44 -8.13 10.76
N GLU A 177 12.83 -6.88 11.04
CA GLU A 177 12.49 -6.18 12.29
C GLU A 177 10.98 -5.96 12.40
N ILE A 178 10.40 -6.37 13.53
CA ILE A 178 8.94 -6.35 13.76
C ILE A 178 8.44 -5.11 14.51
N LEU A 179 9.31 -4.28 15.09
CA LEU A 179 8.93 -3.08 15.84
C LEU A 179 9.21 -1.82 15.01
N MET A 180 8.16 -1.11 14.60
CA MET A 180 8.24 -0.01 13.65
C MET A 180 9.14 1.13 14.13
N PHE A 181 9.06 1.50 15.42
CA PHE A 181 9.84 2.60 16.00
C PHE A 181 11.29 2.25 16.35
N GLU A 182 11.64 0.97 16.40
CA GLU A 182 13.05 0.53 16.49
C GLU A 182 13.67 0.48 15.09
N ALA A 183 12.91 -0.02 14.12
CA ALA A 183 13.33 -0.18 12.73
C ALA A 183 13.41 1.14 11.94
N TYR A 184 12.69 2.18 12.37
CA TYR A 184 12.59 3.46 11.67
C TYR A 184 12.61 4.66 12.62
N ASP A 185 13.35 5.69 12.23
CA ASP A 185 13.34 6.99 12.93
C ASP A 185 11.93 7.59 12.87
N ASN A 186 11.34 7.82 14.04
CA ASN A 186 10.01 8.38 14.22
C ASN A 186 9.75 9.64 13.36
N LYS A 187 10.76 10.49 13.08
CA LYS A 187 10.57 11.69 12.24
C LYS A 187 10.23 11.37 10.78
N ASN A 188 10.59 10.19 10.29
CA ASN A 188 10.33 9.72 8.93
C ASN A 188 8.95 9.06 8.79
N ILE A 189 8.31 8.73 9.92
CA ILE A 189 7.00 8.08 9.99
C ILE A 189 5.93 9.17 9.97
N THR A 190 5.57 9.64 8.78
CA THR A 190 4.76 10.85 8.59
C THR A 190 3.32 10.58 8.19
N VAL A 191 3.07 9.48 7.47
CA VAL A 191 1.78 9.16 6.84
C VAL A 191 1.38 7.73 7.13
N PHE A 192 0.08 7.48 7.28
CA PHE A 192 -0.51 6.15 7.29
C PHE A 192 -1.77 6.10 6.41
N GLN A 193 -2.26 4.89 6.14
CA GLN A 193 -3.55 4.65 5.51
C GLN A 193 -4.31 3.56 6.27
N GLY A 194 -5.62 3.73 6.39
CA GLY A 194 -6.55 2.67 6.77
C GLY A 194 -7.00 1.87 5.53
N ILE A 195 -7.00 0.55 5.64
CA ILE A 195 -7.48 -0.40 4.64
C ILE A 195 -8.70 -1.11 5.22
N LYS A 196 -9.82 -1.09 4.50
CA LYS A 196 -10.96 -1.93 4.80
C LYS A 196 -10.71 -3.31 4.19
N GLY A 197 -10.80 -4.34 5.01
CA GLY A 197 -10.73 -5.73 4.58
C GLY A 197 -12.08 -6.46 4.71
N LYS A 198 -12.12 -7.72 4.26
CA LYS A 198 -13.33 -8.55 4.26
C LYS A 198 -13.92 -8.77 5.65
N ASN A 199 -13.06 -9.17 6.58
CA ASN A 199 -13.36 -9.14 8.01
C ASN A 199 -12.78 -7.86 8.61
N PRO A 200 -13.43 -7.24 9.61
CA PRO A 200 -12.80 -6.22 10.43
C PRO A 200 -11.53 -6.76 11.11
N TYR A 201 -10.54 -5.91 11.33
CA TYR A 201 -9.37 -6.23 12.17
C TYR A 201 -9.82 -6.66 13.58
N LYS A 202 -9.24 -7.75 14.11
CA LYS A 202 -9.63 -8.38 15.39
C LYS A 202 -8.55 -8.41 16.47
N GLY A 203 -7.45 -7.67 16.25
CA GLY A 203 -6.31 -7.64 17.16
C GLY A 203 -5.09 -8.39 16.63
N PHE A 204 -3.96 -8.13 17.27
CA PHE A 204 -2.66 -8.71 16.97
C PHE A 204 -2.69 -10.22 17.26
N THR A 205 -2.30 -11.02 16.27
CA THR A 205 -1.96 -12.44 16.47
C THR A 205 -0.45 -12.52 16.35
N PRO A 206 0.29 -12.78 17.46
CA PRO A 206 1.74 -12.88 17.41
C PRO A 206 2.20 -13.89 16.36
N LEU A 207 3.33 -13.59 15.72
CA LEU A 207 4.06 -14.54 14.88
C LEU A 207 4.34 -15.83 15.65
N GLU A 208 3.61 -16.91 15.35
CA GLU A 208 4.03 -18.26 15.72
C GLU A 208 5.21 -18.66 14.82
N ILE A 209 6.41 -18.20 15.19
CA ILE A 209 7.63 -18.79 14.67
C ILE A 209 7.60 -20.25 15.11
N ALA A 210 7.43 -21.16 14.15
CA ALA A 210 7.50 -22.59 14.42
C ALA A 210 8.88 -22.92 15.01
N GLU A 211 8.92 -23.09 16.33
CA GLU A 211 10.14 -23.48 17.03
C GLU A 211 10.60 -24.82 16.44
N LYS A 212 11.80 -24.79 15.85
CA LYS A 212 12.48 -26.00 15.44
C LYS A 212 12.95 -26.73 16.71
N ASP A 213 12.08 -27.60 17.23
CA ASP A 213 12.26 -28.54 18.34
C ASP A 213 13.50 -28.25 19.21
N THR A 214 13.34 -27.48 20.29
CA THR A 214 14.25 -27.56 21.43
C THR A 214 13.46 -27.42 22.73
N GLU A 215 13.48 -28.49 23.51
CA GLU A 215 12.68 -28.79 24.70
C GLU A 215 12.34 -27.62 25.64
N THR A 216 11.03 -27.41 25.83
CA THR A 216 10.33 -27.15 27.11
C THR A 216 11.11 -26.47 28.24
N SER A 217 10.72 -25.24 28.59
CA SER A 217 10.41 -24.87 29.99
C SER A 217 9.57 -23.59 30.12
N THR A 218 8.37 -23.74 30.68
CA THR A 218 7.55 -22.66 31.21
C THR A 218 8.23 -21.89 32.34
N VAL A 219 8.07 -20.57 32.44
CA VAL A 219 7.59 -19.85 33.66
C VAL A 219 7.21 -18.38 33.35
N THR A 220 5.99 -18.04 33.77
CA THR A 220 5.41 -16.78 34.28
C THR A 220 6.21 -15.46 34.30
N SER A 221 5.50 -14.37 33.97
CA SER A 221 5.88 -12.97 34.00
C SER A 221 6.44 -12.43 35.34
N SER A 222 7.43 -11.53 35.28
CA SER A 222 7.55 -10.39 36.20
C SER A 222 8.37 -9.25 35.57
N VAL A 223 8.02 -8.00 35.88
CA VAL A 223 8.69 -6.78 35.39
C VAL A 223 9.75 -6.33 36.39
N THR A 224 10.96 -5.96 35.96
CA THR A 224 11.79 -4.96 36.67
C THR A 224 12.77 -4.27 35.71
N THR A 225 12.86 -2.94 35.80
CA THR A 225 13.83 -2.08 35.11
C THR A 225 15.22 -2.10 35.75
N THR A 226 16.30 -1.86 34.98
CA THR A 226 17.44 -0.93 35.29
C THR A 226 18.43 -0.88 34.11
N ALA A 227 19.21 0.20 33.99
CA ALA A 227 19.93 0.61 32.77
C ALA A 227 21.46 0.39 32.76
N ALA A 228 22.04 0.61 31.55
CA ALA A 228 23.42 1.01 31.22
C ALA A 228 24.61 0.04 31.40
N ALA A 229 25.33 -0.27 30.30
CA ALA A 229 26.66 0.33 30.00
C ALA A 229 27.45 -0.35 28.83
N ALA A 230 28.01 0.49 27.96
CA ALA A 230 29.29 0.39 27.19
C ALA A 230 29.85 -0.95 26.61
N LEU A 231 29.98 -0.96 25.27
CA LEU A 231 31.19 -1.28 24.46
C LEU A 231 32.33 -2.17 25.01
N THR A 232 32.79 -3.15 24.21
CA THR A 232 34.17 -3.19 23.64
C THR A 232 34.30 -4.18 22.47
N THR A 233 35.14 -3.80 21.49
CA THR A 233 35.53 -4.45 20.23
C THR A 233 36.29 -5.79 20.36
N THR A 234 36.31 -6.61 19.31
CA THR A 234 37.48 -7.47 19.00
C THR A 234 37.69 -7.60 17.47
N THR A 235 38.95 -7.59 17.02
CA THR A 235 39.38 -7.54 15.62
C THR A 235 40.26 -8.75 15.27
N ALA A 236 40.10 -9.33 14.07
CA ALA A 236 41.08 -10.21 13.42
C ALA A 236 40.95 -10.05 11.88
N VAL A 237 41.78 -9.25 11.21
CA VAL A 237 43.15 -9.53 10.69
C VAL A 237 43.16 -10.26 9.34
N GLN A 238 43.71 -9.56 8.33
CA GLN A 238 44.00 -10.06 6.97
C GLN A 238 45.18 -11.03 6.93
N THR A 239 45.25 -11.87 5.88
CA THR A 239 46.51 -12.39 5.34
C THR A 239 46.42 -12.53 3.82
N THR A 240 47.50 -12.15 3.12
CA THR A 240 47.56 -12.01 1.65
C THR A 240 48.33 -13.17 1.02
N ALA A 241 47.91 -13.67 -0.16
CA ALA A 241 48.71 -14.57 -0.99
C ALA A 241 48.53 -14.33 -2.51
N ARG A 242 49.56 -14.71 -3.28
CA ARG A 242 49.82 -14.40 -4.71
C ARG A 242 50.32 -15.69 -5.38
N THR A 243 50.12 -16.03 -6.66
CA THR A 243 49.57 -15.33 -7.85
C THR A 243 48.68 -16.35 -8.62
N THR A 244 47.96 -16.04 -9.71
CA THR A 244 48.46 -15.98 -11.11
C THR A 244 47.27 -15.73 -12.05
N ALA A 245 47.44 -14.94 -13.11
CA ALA A 245 46.39 -14.70 -14.10
C ALA A 245 46.42 -15.76 -15.23
N VAL A 246 45.23 -16.23 -15.64
CA VAL A 246 45.02 -16.89 -16.94
C VAL A 246 43.84 -16.21 -17.63
N THR A 247 44.11 -15.56 -18.76
CA THR A 247 43.11 -14.85 -19.56
C THR A 247 42.21 -15.85 -20.28
N THR A 248 40.89 -15.69 -20.15
CA THR A 248 39.93 -16.34 -21.07
C THR A 248 38.96 -15.29 -21.60
N THR A 249 39.05 -15.00 -22.89
CA THR A 249 38.32 -13.91 -23.54
C THR A 249 36.86 -14.30 -23.75
N LYS A 250 35.91 -13.58 -23.13
CA LYS A 250 34.51 -13.53 -23.58
C LYS A 250 34.20 -12.10 -24.03
N ALA A 251 33.59 -11.97 -25.21
CA ALA A 251 33.17 -10.67 -25.72
C ALA A 251 32.05 -10.09 -24.85
N GLN A 252 32.30 -8.91 -24.26
CA GLN A 252 31.33 -8.17 -23.48
C GLN A 252 30.69 -7.10 -24.37
N THR A 253 29.49 -7.37 -24.88
CA THR A 253 28.68 -6.35 -25.57
C THR A 253 28.18 -5.35 -24.52
N THR A 254 28.80 -4.18 -24.45
CA THR A 254 28.35 -3.08 -23.58
C THR A 254 27.08 -2.46 -24.15
N LEU A 255 25.93 -2.86 -23.60
CA LEU A 255 24.68 -2.14 -23.82
C LEU A 255 24.78 -0.76 -23.17
N ARG A 256 24.94 0.27 -24.01
CA ARG A 256 24.80 1.68 -23.66
C ARG A 256 23.40 1.89 -23.05
N PRO A 257 23.27 2.50 -21.86
CA PRO A 257 21.96 2.79 -21.29
C PRO A 257 21.17 3.70 -22.23
N ALA A 258 19.91 3.35 -22.47
CA ALA A 258 18.99 4.19 -23.23
C ALA A 258 18.72 5.46 -22.43
N VAL A 259 18.98 6.62 -23.05
CA VAL A 259 18.61 7.92 -22.47
C VAL A 259 17.13 8.13 -22.76
N THR A 260 16.27 7.81 -21.80
CA THR A 260 14.83 8.06 -21.89
C THR A 260 14.59 9.58 -21.83
N THR A 261 14.38 10.21 -22.98
CA THR A 261 14.11 11.64 -23.05
C THR A 261 12.66 11.94 -22.66
N VAL A 262 12.42 12.20 -21.38
CA VAL A 262 11.08 12.59 -20.89
C VAL A 262 10.65 13.88 -21.60
N THR A 263 9.53 13.80 -22.32
CA THR A 263 8.95 14.91 -23.09
C THR A 263 7.71 15.41 -22.38
N TYR A 264 7.78 16.62 -21.82
CA TYR A 264 6.67 17.24 -21.10
C TYR A 264 5.72 17.98 -22.06
N LYS A 265 4.43 18.04 -21.70
CA LYS A 265 3.34 18.67 -22.46
C LYS A 265 2.65 19.80 -21.67
N ALA A 266 1.88 20.64 -22.35
CA ALA A 266 0.86 21.46 -21.69
C ALA A 266 -0.35 20.60 -21.29
N GLY A 267 -1.12 21.04 -20.29
CA GLY A 267 -2.24 20.30 -19.70
C GLY A 267 -2.14 20.22 -18.18
N GLU A 268 -2.88 19.33 -17.54
CA GLU A 268 -2.93 19.23 -16.08
C GLU A 268 -1.89 18.24 -15.55
N TYR A 269 -1.40 18.50 -14.34
CA TYR A 269 -0.37 17.71 -13.67
C TYR A 269 -0.69 17.57 -12.19
N TYR A 270 -0.52 16.35 -11.66
CA TYR A 270 -0.55 16.06 -10.22
C TYR A 270 0.84 16.25 -9.61
N CYS A 271 0.91 16.87 -8.44
CA CYS A 271 2.12 16.88 -7.63
C CYS A 271 2.35 15.50 -6.99
N SER A 272 3.48 14.86 -7.35
CA SER A 272 3.83 13.52 -6.87
C SER A 272 4.98 13.50 -5.86
N ASP A 273 5.61 14.65 -5.62
CA ASP A 273 6.66 14.81 -4.62
C ASP A 273 6.04 14.93 -3.21
N VAL A 274 6.70 14.31 -2.23
CA VAL A 274 6.32 14.39 -0.81
C VAL A 274 6.77 15.71 -0.18
N VAL A 275 7.76 16.39 -0.78
CA VAL A 275 8.17 17.75 -0.41
C VAL A 275 7.36 18.74 -1.25
N PRO A 276 6.68 19.74 -0.63
CA PRO A 276 5.88 20.70 -1.37
C PRO A 276 6.67 21.44 -2.47
N VAL A 277 6.20 21.32 -3.70
CA VAL A 277 6.85 21.85 -4.90
C VAL A 277 6.48 23.32 -5.06
N LYS A 278 7.47 24.20 -4.95
CA LYS A 278 7.28 25.65 -5.04
C LYS A 278 7.00 26.09 -6.49
N VAL A 279 6.03 26.98 -6.65
CA VAL A 279 5.79 27.74 -7.88
C VAL A 279 6.48 29.10 -7.74
N TRP A 280 7.40 29.41 -8.65
CA TRP A 280 8.27 30.59 -8.58
C TRP A 280 7.78 31.71 -9.50
N ALA A 281 7.95 32.98 -9.09
CA ALA A 281 7.68 34.14 -9.96
C ALA A 281 8.68 34.26 -11.13
N ASP A 282 9.94 33.86 -10.93
CA ASP A 282 11.01 33.89 -11.93
C ASP A 282 11.91 32.65 -11.80
N ILE A 283 12.15 31.97 -12.93
CA ILE A 283 13.05 30.82 -13.08
C ILE A 283 14.46 31.12 -12.55
N LYS A 284 14.95 32.35 -12.70
CA LYS A 284 16.33 32.74 -12.37
C LYS A 284 16.54 33.11 -10.90
N ALA A 285 15.48 33.52 -10.19
CA ALA A 285 15.61 34.12 -8.87
C ALA A 285 15.54 33.10 -7.72
N GLN A 286 14.67 32.08 -7.83
CA GLN A 286 14.38 31.06 -6.80
C GLN A 286 14.18 31.61 -5.37
N LYS A 287 13.74 32.87 -5.23
CA LYS A 287 13.54 33.57 -3.95
C LYS A 287 12.08 33.86 -3.66
N ASP A 288 11.31 34.17 -4.71
CA ASP A 288 9.91 34.58 -4.60
C ASP A 288 8.99 33.44 -5.06
N ALA A 289 8.67 32.54 -4.13
CA ALA A 289 7.64 31.52 -4.35
C ALA A 289 6.25 32.16 -4.20
N ILE A 290 5.40 32.01 -5.23
CA ILE A 290 4.04 32.57 -5.24
C ILE A 290 2.98 31.59 -4.77
N ALA A 291 3.28 30.29 -4.77
CA ALA A 291 2.46 29.21 -4.25
C ALA A 291 3.32 27.95 -4.00
N SER A 292 2.70 26.92 -3.42
CA SER A 292 3.32 25.60 -3.18
C SER A 292 2.31 24.49 -3.44
N LEU A 293 2.73 23.46 -4.16
CA LEU A 293 1.94 22.27 -4.48
C LEU A 293 2.34 21.14 -3.52
N SER A 294 1.46 20.73 -2.63
CA SER A 294 1.66 19.51 -1.84
C SER A 294 1.29 18.26 -2.66
N TYR A 295 1.70 17.08 -2.23
CA TYR A 295 1.29 15.81 -2.84
C TYR A 295 -0.23 15.77 -3.13
N GLY A 296 -0.62 15.26 -4.31
CA GLY A 296 -2.01 15.18 -4.77
C GLY A 296 -2.56 16.46 -5.41
N ASN A 297 -1.95 17.63 -5.21
CA ASN A 297 -2.46 18.87 -5.81
C ASN A 297 -2.32 18.85 -7.34
N VAL A 298 -3.38 19.24 -8.03
CA VAL A 298 -3.46 19.44 -9.48
C VAL A 298 -3.12 20.89 -9.83
N VAL A 299 -2.32 21.07 -10.90
CA VAL A 299 -2.05 22.38 -11.52
C VAL A 299 -2.08 22.28 -13.04
N ARG A 300 -2.58 23.33 -13.70
CA ARG A 300 -2.58 23.43 -15.17
C ARG A 300 -1.34 24.14 -15.72
N VAL A 301 -0.54 23.40 -16.46
CA VAL A 301 0.65 23.88 -17.19
C VAL A 301 0.21 24.40 -18.57
N LEU A 302 0.47 25.68 -18.81
CA LEU A 302 0.10 26.41 -20.03
C LEU A 302 1.16 26.28 -21.13
N LYS A 303 2.45 26.27 -20.76
CA LYS A 303 3.58 26.09 -21.68
C LYS A 303 4.70 25.30 -21.00
N VAL A 304 5.53 24.65 -21.80
CA VAL A 304 6.68 23.85 -21.35
C VAL A 304 7.97 24.42 -21.93
N SER A 305 9.02 24.51 -21.11
CA SER A 305 10.37 24.82 -21.52
C SER A 305 11.35 23.88 -20.80
N GLY A 306 11.79 22.82 -21.50
CA GLY A 306 12.60 21.76 -20.89
C GLY A 306 11.85 21.05 -19.76
N THR A 307 12.38 21.11 -18.54
CA THR A 307 11.77 20.55 -17.33
C THR A 307 10.89 21.55 -16.55
N VAL A 308 10.62 22.74 -17.10
CA VAL A 308 9.86 23.80 -16.41
C VAL A 308 8.52 24.04 -17.11
N GLY A 309 7.45 24.07 -16.32
CA GLY A 309 6.11 24.45 -16.78
C GLY A 309 5.76 25.89 -16.37
N GLU A 310 5.19 26.65 -17.30
CA GLU A 310 4.51 27.93 -17.01
C GLU A 310 3.09 27.63 -16.53
N VAL A 311 2.72 28.12 -15.35
CA VAL A 311 1.40 27.97 -14.72
C VAL A 311 0.82 29.36 -14.39
N LYS A 312 -0.48 29.44 -14.06
CA LYS A 312 -1.12 30.69 -13.64
C LYS A 312 -1.83 30.51 -12.30
N ILE A 313 -1.30 31.12 -11.25
CA ILE A 313 -1.79 31.00 -9.86
C ILE A 313 -2.20 32.37 -9.32
N GLY A 314 -3.43 32.52 -8.81
CA GLY A 314 -3.94 33.80 -8.29
C GLY A 314 -3.81 34.93 -9.30
N GLY A 315 -4.13 34.66 -10.57
CA GLY A 315 -4.00 35.60 -11.69
C GLY A 315 -2.57 35.86 -12.21
N ARG A 316 -1.53 35.43 -11.49
CA ARG A 316 -0.10 35.67 -11.82
C ARG A 316 0.52 34.48 -12.56
N SER A 317 1.35 34.74 -13.56
CA SER A 317 2.20 33.69 -14.15
C SER A 317 3.25 33.24 -13.12
N GLY A 318 3.56 31.94 -13.13
CA GLY A 318 4.63 31.35 -12.34
C GLY A 318 5.21 30.11 -13.01
N PHE A 319 6.26 29.57 -12.42
CA PHE A 319 7.05 28.48 -12.99
C PHE A 319 7.22 27.34 -12.00
N VAL A 320 6.96 26.11 -12.45
CA VAL A 320 7.03 24.87 -11.65
C VAL A 320 7.98 23.86 -12.28
N GLU A 321 8.67 23.08 -11.45
CA GLU A 321 9.57 22.01 -11.90
C GLU A 321 8.77 20.73 -12.19
N LEU A 322 8.74 20.31 -13.46
CA LEU A 322 7.92 19.18 -13.92
C LEU A 322 8.51 17.80 -13.61
N THR A 323 9.78 17.71 -13.18
CA THR A 323 10.41 16.46 -12.74
C THR A 323 9.75 15.84 -11.50
N LYS A 324 8.95 16.63 -10.78
CA LYS A 324 8.25 16.31 -9.52
C LYS A 324 6.74 16.13 -9.68
N LEU A 325 6.25 16.39 -10.90
CA LEU A 325 4.84 16.40 -11.25
C LEU A 325 4.57 15.33 -12.31
N ASN A 326 3.47 14.60 -12.18
CA ASN A 326 3.02 13.63 -13.18
C ASN A 326 1.93 14.26 -14.05
N TYR A 327 2.05 14.13 -15.37
CA TYR A 327 1.02 14.58 -16.31
C TYR A 327 -0.27 13.80 -16.11
N ALA A 328 -1.40 14.49 -15.99
CA ALA A 328 -2.71 13.89 -15.72
C ALA A 328 -3.29 13.13 -16.92
N GLY A 329 -2.80 13.42 -18.13
CA GLY A 329 -3.35 12.91 -19.39
C GLY A 329 -3.89 14.04 -20.27
N GLU A 330 -4.42 13.67 -21.43
CA GLU A 330 -5.35 14.53 -22.15
C GLU A 330 -6.72 14.43 -21.43
N PRO A 331 -7.53 15.49 -21.36
CA PRO A 331 -8.81 15.43 -20.67
C PRO A 331 -9.81 14.53 -21.41
N GLU A 332 -10.28 13.49 -20.74
CA GLU A 332 -11.38 12.63 -21.18
C GLU A 332 -12.66 13.04 -20.41
N GLU A 333 -13.84 12.98 -21.02
CA GLU A 333 -15.09 13.31 -20.33
C GLU A 333 -15.49 12.18 -19.36
N HIS A 334 -15.84 12.54 -18.13
CA HIS A 334 -16.34 11.64 -17.09
C HIS A 334 -17.88 11.69 -17.05
N GLU A 335 -18.55 10.61 -16.64
CA GLU A 335 -20.01 10.64 -16.46
C GLU A 335 -20.39 11.44 -15.20
N ALA A 336 -21.58 12.06 -15.19
CA ALA A 336 -21.99 12.94 -14.08
C ALA A 336 -22.09 12.16 -12.76
N GLY A 337 -21.26 12.55 -11.79
CA GLY A 337 -21.08 11.93 -10.48
C GLY A 337 -20.22 10.66 -10.43
N ASP A 338 -19.73 10.15 -11.57
CA ASP A 338 -18.58 9.24 -11.61
C ASP A 338 -17.30 10.09 -11.66
N VAL A 339 -17.00 10.74 -10.53
CA VAL A 339 -15.89 11.69 -10.42
C VAL A 339 -14.57 10.98 -10.69
N ASN A 340 -14.44 9.75 -10.21
CA ASN A 340 -13.21 8.97 -10.31
C ASN A 340 -13.06 8.16 -11.62
N ASN A 341 -14.09 8.18 -12.49
CA ASN A 341 -14.17 7.49 -13.78
C ASN A 341 -13.98 5.97 -13.67
N ASP A 342 -14.63 5.35 -12.69
CA ASP A 342 -14.57 3.90 -12.48
C ASP A 342 -15.72 3.11 -13.12
N GLY A 343 -16.73 3.80 -13.64
CA GLY A 343 -17.97 3.26 -14.20
C GLY A 343 -19.11 3.13 -13.19
N SER A 344 -18.97 3.71 -11.99
CA SER A 344 -19.92 3.62 -10.88
C SER A 344 -20.22 5.01 -10.32
N PHE A 345 -21.35 5.11 -9.63
CA PHE A 345 -21.76 6.32 -8.91
C PHE A 345 -21.89 5.93 -7.44
N ASP A 346 -20.81 6.10 -6.65
CA ASP A 346 -20.80 5.63 -5.26
C ASP A 346 -20.13 6.57 -4.22
N THR A 347 -19.97 6.05 -2.99
CA THR A 347 -19.39 6.77 -1.87
C THR A 347 -17.94 7.25 -2.06
N CYS A 348 -17.19 6.68 -3.01
CA CYS A 348 -15.84 7.10 -3.36
C CYS A 348 -15.85 8.45 -4.09
N ASP A 349 -16.78 8.67 -5.02
CA ASP A 349 -16.94 9.97 -5.70
C ASP A 349 -17.44 11.03 -4.73
N LEU A 350 -18.40 10.67 -3.87
CA LEU A 350 -18.87 11.54 -2.79
C LEU A 350 -17.72 11.98 -1.86
N ALA A 351 -16.74 11.11 -1.61
CA ALA A 351 -15.55 11.46 -0.83
C ALA A 351 -14.65 12.46 -1.58
N LEU A 352 -14.47 12.32 -2.90
CA LEU A 352 -13.72 13.25 -3.75
C LEU A 352 -14.40 14.62 -3.85
N ILE A 353 -15.74 14.66 -4.00
CA ILE A 353 -16.52 15.91 -3.99
C ILE A 353 -16.34 16.60 -2.63
N ASN A 354 -16.48 15.86 -1.53
CA ASN A 354 -16.27 16.43 -0.20
C ASN A 354 -14.81 16.88 0.03
N GLU A 355 -13.80 16.19 -0.53
CA GLU A 355 -12.40 16.64 -0.49
C GLU A 355 -12.22 17.96 -1.28
N TYR A 356 -12.81 18.05 -2.48
CA TYR A 356 -12.81 19.26 -3.30
C TYR A 356 -13.44 20.44 -2.57
N LEU A 357 -14.66 20.28 -2.03
CA LEU A 357 -15.35 21.31 -1.24
C LEU A 357 -14.53 21.72 -0.01
N ASN A 358 -13.88 20.77 0.65
CA ASN A 358 -12.98 21.06 1.76
C ASN A 358 -11.69 21.77 1.33
N SER A 359 -11.28 21.72 0.06
CA SER A 359 -10.12 22.44 -0.46
C SER A 359 -10.43 23.89 -0.86
N LEU A 360 -11.71 24.20 -1.17
CA LEU A 360 -12.16 25.53 -1.56
C LEU A 360 -11.82 26.58 -0.49
N GLY A 361 -11.25 27.70 -0.94
CA GLY A 361 -10.77 28.79 -0.07
C GLY A 361 -9.52 28.47 0.76
N LYS A 362 -9.01 27.22 0.76
CA LYS A 362 -7.73 26.84 1.38
C LYS A 362 -6.60 26.80 0.36
N LEU A 363 -6.89 26.42 -0.88
CA LEU A 363 -5.94 26.43 -2.00
C LEU A 363 -6.00 27.77 -2.78
N PRO A 364 -4.86 28.26 -3.31
CA PRO A 364 -4.84 29.41 -4.21
C PRO A 364 -5.49 29.10 -5.58
N ASP A 365 -6.20 30.08 -6.16
CA ASP A 365 -6.80 29.96 -7.50
C ASP A 365 -5.80 29.42 -8.53
N GLY A 366 -6.17 28.35 -9.23
CA GLY A 366 -5.30 27.64 -10.19
C GLY A 366 -4.55 26.43 -9.61
N ILE A 367 -4.75 26.13 -8.32
CA ILE A 367 -4.41 24.85 -7.67
C ILE A 367 -5.71 24.19 -7.24
N SER A 368 -5.84 22.88 -7.48
CA SER A 368 -7.01 22.07 -7.15
C SER A 368 -6.59 20.74 -6.50
N VAL A 369 -7.53 20.01 -5.90
CA VAL A 369 -7.35 18.59 -5.56
C VAL A 369 -7.91 17.65 -6.64
N LEU A 370 -8.74 18.17 -7.55
CA LEU A 370 -9.34 17.46 -8.68
C LEU A 370 -8.91 18.06 -10.03
N THR A 371 -8.88 17.25 -11.09
CA THR A 371 -8.71 17.70 -12.48
C THR A 371 -9.97 18.34 -13.06
N SER A 372 -9.88 18.98 -14.23
CA SER A 372 -11.04 19.62 -14.83
C SER A 372 -12.19 18.64 -15.20
N PRO A 373 -11.93 17.42 -15.73
CA PRO A 373 -12.99 16.41 -15.88
C PRO A 373 -13.62 15.94 -14.57
N GLU A 374 -12.82 15.71 -13.53
CA GLU A 374 -13.31 15.33 -12.20
C GLU A 374 -14.22 16.43 -11.61
N ILE A 375 -13.86 17.71 -11.76
CA ILE A 375 -14.70 18.85 -11.36
C ILE A 375 -15.99 18.90 -12.18
N ALA A 376 -15.95 18.60 -13.48
CA ALA A 376 -17.13 18.58 -14.34
C ALA A 376 -18.09 17.43 -14.00
N ALA A 377 -17.58 16.26 -13.61
CA ALA A 377 -18.40 15.17 -13.09
C ALA A 377 -18.95 15.46 -11.68
N ALA A 378 -18.22 16.23 -10.86
CA ALA A 378 -18.68 16.64 -9.53
C ALA A 378 -19.85 17.64 -9.56
N ASP A 379 -20.04 18.39 -10.65
CA ASP A 379 -21.18 19.28 -10.89
C ASP A 379 -22.40 18.48 -11.39
N ILE A 380 -23.09 17.85 -10.45
CA ILE A 380 -24.28 17.03 -10.69
C ILE A 380 -25.52 17.90 -10.93
N SER A 381 -25.52 19.12 -10.39
CA SER A 381 -26.57 20.11 -10.63
C SER A 381 -26.55 20.66 -12.06
N GLY A 382 -25.36 20.69 -12.68
CA GLY A 382 -25.11 21.24 -14.01
C GLY A 382 -25.16 22.77 -14.04
N ASP A 383 -24.93 23.44 -12.91
CA ASP A 383 -24.99 24.90 -12.79
C ASP A 383 -23.62 25.60 -13.01
N GLY A 384 -22.55 24.81 -13.11
CA GLY A 384 -21.18 25.25 -13.30
C GLY A 384 -20.38 25.44 -12.01
N ILE A 385 -20.94 25.11 -10.84
CA ILE A 385 -20.33 25.31 -9.52
C ILE A 385 -20.54 24.08 -8.64
N VAL A 386 -19.46 23.34 -8.37
CA VAL A 386 -19.50 22.24 -7.38
C VAL A 386 -19.68 22.82 -5.96
N ASP A 387 -20.85 22.62 -5.37
CA ASP A 387 -21.19 23.06 -4.00
C ASP A 387 -21.97 22.00 -3.18
N ASN A 388 -22.62 22.41 -2.09
CA ASN A 388 -23.38 21.49 -1.23
C ASN A 388 -24.68 20.97 -1.87
N ASN A 389 -25.17 21.61 -2.95
CA ASN A 389 -26.32 21.15 -3.71
C ASN A 389 -25.96 19.88 -4.50
N ASP A 390 -24.76 19.80 -5.08
CA ASP A 390 -24.29 18.58 -5.74
C ASP A 390 -24.16 17.42 -4.77
N VAL A 391 -23.64 17.68 -3.55
CA VAL A 391 -23.61 16.68 -2.46
C VAL A 391 -25.02 16.20 -2.09
N LEU A 392 -25.99 17.11 -2.03
CA LEU A 392 -27.39 16.76 -1.75
C LEU A 392 -27.98 15.89 -2.88
N LEU A 393 -27.77 16.28 -4.13
CA LEU A 393 -28.20 15.52 -5.31
C LEU A 393 -27.52 14.15 -5.39
N TYR A 394 -26.22 14.08 -5.07
CA TYR A 394 -25.46 12.83 -4.96
C TYR A 394 -26.13 11.87 -3.97
N LEU A 395 -26.37 12.35 -2.75
CA LEU A 395 -27.01 11.57 -1.70
C LEU A 395 -28.43 11.13 -2.09
N MET A 396 -29.20 11.98 -2.77
CA MET A 396 -30.51 11.62 -3.31
C MET A 396 -30.45 10.57 -4.43
N LEU A 397 -29.35 10.47 -5.17
CA LEU A 397 -29.18 9.48 -6.23
C LEU A 397 -28.70 8.12 -5.69
N ILE A 398 -27.84 8.07 -4.66
CA ILE A 398 -27.40 6.79 -4.03
C ILE A 398 -28.35 6.22 -2.96
N CYS A 399 -29.29 7.01 -2.42
CA CYS A 399 -30.18 6.58 -1.33
C CYS A 399 -31.61 6.22 -1.79
N ASN A 400 -31.89 6.23 -3.09
CA ASN A 400 -33.15 5.76 -3.70
C ASN A 400 -32.98 4.37 -4.33
#